data_AF-A0A536W732-F1
#
_entry.id   AF-A0A536W732-F1
#
_cell.length_a   1.000
_cell.length_b   1.000
_cell.length_c   1.000
_cell.angle_alpha   90.00
_cell.angle_beta   90.00
_cell.angle_gamma   90.00
#
_symmetry.space_group_name_H-M   'P 1'
#
loop_
_entity.id
_entity.type
_entity.pdbx_description
1 polymer ?
#
loop_
_entity_poly.entity_id
_entity_poly.type
_entity_poly.pdbx_seq_one_letter_code
_entity_poly.pdbx_strand_id
1 'polypeptide(L)'
;MPEYLSPGIYVEEVDAGTQRIPGISTSIDRARWQSLVAEFKKTVVPQAPAWTDSNDTDPGVTLLELFAWLTENLLYRAHDIPERGRNAALRAATALSVLGHRCATECATLTRPHFFAGQLLDAATLQAEQDYHREKLRRHNRMLHGFGIVSGLGVHVEATSDPGGGRVIVDPGYAIDRCGEEIAVCTGVTLAFPSVGNEAFVSLRFWEHPCPPDSPSASGEPDVTRVEEACVIGFAQAVSPPALALARLIRADGGWRVDPAFVPPRAGAVMA
;
A
#
# COMPACT_ATOMS: atom_id res chain seq x y z
N MET A 1 -5.12 -55.16 8.17
CA MET A 1 -5.65 -55.84 6.97
C MET A 1 -6.98 -55.16 6.67
N PRO A 2 -7.16 -54.49 5.52
CA PRO A 2 -8.34 -53.66 5.28
C PRO A 2 -9.61 -54.51 5.24
N GLU A 3 -10.67 -54.04 5.91
CA GLU A 3 -11.97 -54.72 5.97
C GLU A 3 -12.80 -54.40 4.72
N TYR A 4 -13.38 -55.42 4.08
CA TYR A 4 -14.07 -55.29 2.80
C TYR A 4 -15.58 -55.10 3.00
N LEU A 5 -16.05 -53.86 2.80
CA LEU A 5 -17.45 -53.51 3.05
C LEU A 5 -18.31 -53.43 1.76
N SER A 6 -17.73 -53.18 0.57
CA SER A 6 -18.42 -53.16 -0.75
C SER A 6 -17.44 -53.00 -1.95
N PRO A 7 -17.80 -53.30 -3.23
CA PRO A 7 -16.88 -53.17 -4.37
C PRO A 7 -16.40 -51.73 -4.62
N GLY A 8 -15.07 -51.53 -4.61
CA GLY A 8 -14.42 -50.29 -5.07
C GLY A 8 -14.09 -49.25 -3.99
N ILE A 9 -14.36 -49.53 -2.71
CA ILE A 9 -14.00 -48.64 -1.60
C ILE A 9 -13.07 -49.39 -0.65
N TYR A 10 -11.85 -48.88 -0.48
CA TYR A 10 -10.89 -49.37 0.51
C TYR A 10 -10.83 -48.36 1.66
N VAL A 11 -10.99 -48.83 2.89
CA VAL A 11 -10.73 -48.03 4.11
C VAL A 11 -9.49 -48.60 4.76
N GLU A 12 -8.45 -47.77 4.87
CA GLU A 12 -7.24 -48.06 5.61
C GLU A 12 -7.18 -47.11 6.80
N GLU A 13 -7.35 -47.64 8.01
CA GLU A 13 -7.05 -46.87 9.22
C GLU A 13 -5.54 -46.75 9.33
N VAL A 14 -5.03 -45.57 8.97
CA VAL A 14 -3.66 -45.16 9.22
C VAL A 14 -3.65 -44.46 10.57
N ASP A 15 -2.84 -44.96 11.52
CA ASP A 15 -2.52 -44.24 12.75
C ASP A 15 -1.73 -42.96 12.38
N ALA A 16 -2.47 -41.92 12.02
CA ALA A 16 -1.91 -40.60 11.79
C ALA A 16 -1.51 -40.02 13.16
N GLY A 17 -0.30 -40.33 13.60
CA GLY A 17 0.34 -39.60 14.68
C GLY A 17 0.42 -38.12 14.31
N THR A 18 -0.51 -37.30 14.82
CA THR A 18 -0.43 -35.84 14.68
C THR A 18 0.77 -35.33 15.45
N GLN A 19 1.88 -35.10 14.76
CA GLN A 19 3.02 -34.41 15.34
C GLN A 19 2.81 -32.90 15.20
N ARG A 20 2.92 -32.14 16.30
CA ARG A 20 2.86 -30.68 16.23
C ARG A 20 4.01 -30.17 15.37
N ILE A 21 3.72 -29.23 14.47
CA ILE A 21 4.75 -28.51 13.72
C ILE A 21 5.61 -27.75 14.76
N PRO A 22 6.93 -28.01 14.81
CA PRO A 22 7.80 -27.37 15.78
C PRO A 22 7.75 -25.84 15.67
N GLY A 23 7.53 -25.14 16.78
CA GLY A 23 7.54 -23.67 16.84
C GLY A 23 6.18 -22.99 16.63
N ILE A 24 5.10 -23.73 16.37
CA ILE A 24 3.74 -23.16 16.27
C ILE A 24 2.97 -23.45 17.57
N SER A 25 2.65 -22.39 18.33
CA SER A 25 1.76 -22.50 19.48
C SER A 25 0.33 -22.69 18.99
N THR A 26 -0.21 -23.92 19.12
CA THR A 26 -1.62 -24.20 18.83
C THR A 26 -2.52 -24.00 20.05
N SER A 27 -1.98 -23.50 21.16
CA SER A 27 -2.75 -23.27 22.39
C SER A 27 -3.34 -21.87 22.40
N ILE A 28 -4.66 -21.79 22.49
CA ILE A 28 -5.41 -20.58 22.81
C ILE A 28 -4.81 -19.97 24.07
N ASP A 29 -4.47 -18.68 24.04
CA ASP A 29 -4.13 -17.97 25.26
C ASP A 29 -5.39 -17.83 26.12
N ARG A 30 -5.43 -18.61 27.21
CA ARG A 30 -6.56 -18.66 28.14
C ARG A 30 -6.83 -17.30 28.77
N ALA A 31 -5.80 -16.52 29.11
CA ALA A 31 -5.98 -15.22 29.73
C ALA A 31 -6.61 -14.22 28.74
N ARG A 32 -6.16 -14.27 27.49
CA ARG A 32 -6.70 -13.44 26.40
C ARG A 32 -8.14 -13.83 26.06
N TRP A 33 -8.44 -15.12 25.95
CA TRP A 33 -9.80 -15.61 25.74
C TRP A 33 -10.73 -15.15 26.87
N GLN A 34 -10.34 -15.27 28.14
CA GLN A 34 -11.13 -14.78 29.27
C GLN A 34 -11.40 -13.28 29.19
N SER A 35 -10.41 -12.48 28.79
CA SER A 35 -10.58 -11.04 28.58
C SER A 35 -11.61 -10.72 27.50
N LEU A 36 -11.58 -11.44 26.37
CA LEU A 36 -12.53 -11.26 25.27
C LEU A 36 -13.95 -11.65 25.68
N VAL A 37 -14.12 -12.74 26.43
CA VAL A 37 -15.43 -13.14 26.97
C VAL A 37 -15.99 -12.07 27.89
N ALA A 38 -15.15 -11.51 28.78
CA ALA A 38 -15.57 -10.44 29.69
C ALA A 38 -15.98 -9.17 28.94
N GLU A 39 -15.26 -8.81 27.88
CA GLU A 39 -15.56 -7.66 27.03
C GLU A 39 -16.87 -7.83 26.25
N PHE A 40 -17.10 -9.02 25.70
CA PHE A 40 -18.37 -9.35 25.05
C PHE A 40 -19.54 -9.34 26.03
N LYS A 41 -19.40 -9.93 27.22
CA LYS A 41 -20.44 -9.86 28.27
C LYS A 41 -20.76 -8.41 28.64
N LYS A 42 -19.73 -7.56 28.84
CA LYS A 42 -19.90 -6.14 29.15
C LYS A 42 -20.66 -5.37 28.05
N THR A 43 -20.48 -5.76 26.80
CA THR A 43 -21.10 -5.11 25.64
C THR A 43 -22.54 -5.59 25.41
N VAL A 44 -22.80 -6.90 25.54
CA VAL A 44 -24.08 -7.53 25.20
C VAL A 44 -25.13 -7.37 26.30
N VAL A 45 -24.75 -7.48 27.58
CA VAL A 45 -25.71 -7.41 28.70
C VAL A 45 -26.52 -6.10 28.72
N PRO A 46 -25.93 -4.90 28.52
CA PRO A 46 -26.71 -3.66 28.43
C PRO A 46 -27.67 -3.60 27.24
N GLN A 47 -27.37 -4.31 26.15
CA GLN A 47 -28.16 -4.32 24.91
C GLN A 47 -29.28 -5.36 24.94
N ALA A 48 -29.19 -6.35 25.83
CA ALA A 48 -30.17 -7.41 26.00
C ALA A 48 -30.74 -7.42 27.43
N PRO A 49 -31.50 -6.38 27.86
CA PRO A 49 -32.01 -6.28 29.23
C PRO A 49 -33.00 -7.40 29.62
N ALA A 50 -33.55 -8.12 28.65
CA ALA A 50 -34.41 -9.30 28.88
C ALA A 50 -33.61 -10.59 29.17
N TRP A 51 -32.29 -10.58 28.99
CA TRP A 51 -31.41 -11.72 29.24
C TRP A 51 -30.95 -11.73 30.70
N THR A 52 -31.70 -12.43 31.54
CA THR A 52 -31.53 -12.36 33.00
C THR A 52 -30.64 -13.44 33.59
N ASP A 53 -30.41 -14.55 32.87
CA ASP A 53 -29.70 -15.74 33.40
C ASP A 53 -28.37 -15.99 32.70
N SER A 54 -27.46 -15.02 32.71
CA SER A 54 -26.13 -15.11 32.04
C SER A 54 -25.08 -15.91 32.83
N ASN A 55 -25.50 -17.03 33.40
CA ASN A 55 -24.64 -17.98 34.12
C ASN A 55 -23.84 -18.88 33.16
N ASP A 56 -22.91 -19.69 33.67
CA ASP A 56 -22.01 -20.52 32.84
C ASP A 56 -22.73 -21.66 32.09
N THR A 57 -23.99 -21.97 32.44
CA THR A 57 -24.82 -22.98 31.76
C THR A 57 -25.71 -22.37 30.68
N ASP A 58 -25.71 -21.04 30.54
CA ASP A 58 -26.55 -20.33 29.57
C ASP A 58 -26.00 -20.50 28.13
N PRO A 59 -26.87 -20.82 27.15
CA PRO A 59 -26.46 -21.02 25.76
C PRO A 59 -25.95 -19.71 25.11
N GLY A 60 -26.45 -18.56 25.52
CA GLY A 60 -25.93 -17.24 25.15
C GLY A 60 -24.52 -17.00 25.68
N VAL A 61 -24.19 -17.43 26.91
CA VAL A 61 -22.81 -17.39 27.42
C VAL A 61 -21.91 -18.30 26.58
N THR A 62 -22.38 -19.50 26.23
CA THR A 62 -21.65 -20.43 25.35
C THR A 62 -21.35 -19.82 23.98
N LEU A 63 -22.28 -19.05 23.41
CA LEU A 63 -22.05 -18.35 22.15
C LEU A 63 -21.00 -17.24 22.30
N LEU A 64 -21.02 -16.47 23.39
CA LEU A 64 -19.98 -15.46 23.63
C LEU A 64 -18.59 -16.09 23.79
N GLU A 65 -18.51 -17.25 24.46
CA GLU A 65 -17.29 -18.03 24.59
C GLU A 65 -16.77 -18.56 23.25
N LEU A 66 -17.68 -19.04 22.39
CA LEU A 66 -17.36 -19.46 21.02
C LEU A 66 -16.86 -18.28 20.17
N PHE A 67 -17.54 -17.13 20.24
CA PHE A 67 -17.11 -15.93 19.51
C PHE A 67 -15.78 -15.39 20.04
N ALA A 68 -15.53 -15.43 21.34
CA ALA A 68 -14.24 -15.08 21.94
C ALA A 68 -13.15 -16.02 21.43
N TRP A 69 -13.44 -17.31 21.35
CA TRP A 69 -12.53 -18.31 20.80
C TRP A 69 -12.24 -18.06 19.31
N LEU A 70 -13.25 -17.79 18.49
CA LEU A 70 -13.08 -17.45 17.07
C LEU A 70 -12.27 -16.15 16.89
N THR A 71 -12.54 -15.15 17.72
CA THR A 71 -11.86 -13.85 17.67
C THR A 71 -10.39 -13.98 18.06
N GLU A 72 -10.08 -14.75 19.10
CA GLU A 72 -8.69 -15.05 19.49
C GLU A 72 -7.95 -15.77 18.35
N ASN A 73 -8.59 -16.75 17.71
CA ASN A 73 -8.04 -17.43 16.52
C ASN A 73 -7.79 -16.47 15.34
N LEU A 74 -8.71 -15.55 15.08
CA LEU A 74 -8.54 -14.53 14.03
C LEU A 74 -7.44 -13.53 14.38
N LEU A 75 -7.36 -13.10 15.64
CA LEU A 75 -6.32 -12.18 16.12
C LEU A 75 -4.93 -12.83 16.09
N TYR A 76 -4.83 -14.11 16.43
CA TYR A 76 -3.60 -14.89 16.28
C TYR A 76 -3.14 -14.90 14.81
N ARG A 77 -4.03 -15.24 13.88
CA ARG A 77 -3.73 -15.26 12.43
C ARG A 77 -3.42 -13.88 11.86
N ALA A 78 -4.09 -12.84 12.36
CA ALA A 78 -3.84 -11.46 11.94
C ALA A 78 -2.47 -10.96 12.44
N HIS A 79 -2.07 -11.38 13.65
CA HIS A 79 -0.74 -11.08 14.20
C HIS A 79 0.38 -11.78 13.42
N ASP A 80 0.09 -12.95 12.85
CA ASP A 80 1.02 -13.74 12.02
C ASP A 80 1.05 -13.36 10.54
N ILE A 81 0.37 -12.28 10.09
CA ILE A 81 0.69 -11.72 8.76
C ILE A 81 2.11 -11.19 8.86
N PRO A 82 3.11 -11.83 8.21
CA PRO A 82 4.49 -11.40 8.38
C PRO A 82 4.58 -9.94 7.93
N GLU A 83 5.40 -9.11 8.59
CA GLU A 83 5.70 -7.76 8.10
C GLU A 83 6.06 -7.75 6.61
N ARG A 84 6.69 -8.83 6.13
CA ARG A 84 6.95 -9.05 4.70
C ARG A 84 5.69 -9.24 3.86
N GLY A 85 4.68 -9.96 4.35
CA GLY A 85 3.37 -10.12 3.71
C GLY A 85 2.58 -8.81 3.69
N ARG A 86 2.59 -8.07 4.80
CA ARG A 86 1.98 -6.72 4.86
C ARG A 86 2.68 -5.74 3.94
N ASN A 87 4.00 -5.70 3.94
CA ASN A 87 4.79 -4.87 3.03
C ASN A 87 4.69 -5.33 1.58
N ALA A 88 4.57 -6.63 1.30
CA ALA A 88 4.33 -7.15 -0.04
C ALA A 88 2.92 -6.79 -0.54
N ALA A 89 1.91 -6.89 0.33
CA ALA A 89 0.54 -6.48 0.02
C ALA A 89 0.44 -4.96 -0.16
N LEU A 90 1.11 -4.16 0.67
CA LEU A 90 1.23 -2.71 0.47
C LEU A 90 1.95 -2.39 -0.83
N ARG A 91 3.10 -3.02 -1.11
CA ARG A 91 3.81 -2.86 -2.40
C ARG A 91 2.95 -3.27 -3.58
N ALA A 92 2.17 -4.34 -3.46
CA ALA A 92 1.25 -4.79 -4.50
C ALA A 92 0.07 -3.83 -4.66
N ALA A 93 -0.54 -3.37 -3.56
CA ALA A 93 -1.62 -2.39 -3.57
C ALA A 93 -1.15 -1.04 -4.12
N THR A 94 0.07 -0.59 -3.78
CA THR A 94 0.73 0.55 -4.41
C THR A 94 0.95 0.27 -5.90
N ALA A 95 1.51 -0.88 -6.28
CA ALA A 95 1.69 -1.25 -7.68
C ALA A 95 0.36 -1.32 -8.47
N LEU A 96 -0.75 -1.68 -7.82
CA LEU A 96 -2.10 -1.72 -8.39
C LEU A 96 -2.77 -0.33 -8.43
N SER A 97 -2.59 0.53 -7.43
CA SER A 97 -3.08 1.92 -7.46
C SER A 97 -2.34 2.75 -8.51
N VAL A 98 -1.08 2.39 -8.77
CA VAL A 98 -0.26 2.85 -9.90
C VAL A 98 -0.88 2.47 -11.26
N LEU A 99 -1.69 1.42 -11.36
CA LEU A 99 -2.41 1.10 -12.60
C LEU A 99 -3.69 1.94 -12.80
N GLY A 100 -4.20 2.59 -11.75
CA GLY A 100 -5.48 3.30 -11.76
C GLY A 100 -5.41 4.79 -12.12
N HIS A 101 -4.31 5.47 -11.82
CA HIS A 101 -4.14 6.90 -12.15
C HIS A 101 -3.77 7.07 -13.62
N ARG A 102 -4.79 7.31 -14.45
CA ARG A 102 -4.61 7.78 -15.83
C ARG A 102 -4.65 9.30 -15.81
N CYS A 103 -3.75 9.95 -16.55
CA CYS A 103 -3.88 11.39 -16.76
C CYS A 103 -5.21 11.66 -17.43
N ALA A 104 -5.96 12.62 -16.90
CA ALA A 104 -7.11 13.16 -17.61
C ALA A 104 -6.61 13.75 -18.93
N THR A 105 -6.88 13.05 -20.02
CA THR A 105 -6.52 13.44 -21.39
C THR A 105 -7.43 14.53 -21.95
N GLU A 106 -8.50 14.89 -21.24
CA GLU A 106 -9.51 15.80 -21.75
C GLU A 106 -9.21 17.25 -21.37
N CYS A 107 -9.31 18.13 -22.36
CA CYS A 107 -9.39 19.57 -22.19
C CYS A 107 -10.75 19.95 -21.56
N ALA A 108 -11.00 19.49 -20.33
CA ALA A 108 -12.24 19.74 -19.62
C ALA A 108 -12.32 21.20 -19.17
N THR A 109 -13.49 21.80 -19.24
CA THR A 109 -13.76 23.10 -18.66
C THR A 109 -13.67 23.03 -17.14
N LEU A 110 -12.87 23.91 -16.52
CA LEU A 110 -12.77 23.98 -15.07
C LEU A 110 -13.96 24.74 -14.50
N THR A 111 -14.68 24.11 -13.58
CA THR A 111 -15.66 24.74 -12.72
C THR A 111 -15.02 25.05 -11.37
N ARG A 112 -15.45 26.13 -10.72
CA ARG A 112 -15.05 26.48 -9.36
C ARG A 112 -16.28 26.73 -8.52
N PRO A 113 -16.23 26.49 -7.19
CA PRO A 113 -17.31 26.89 -6.30
C PRO A 113 -17.62 28.39 -6.43
N HIS A 114 -18.90 28.73 -6.37
CA HIS A 114 -19.38 30.11 -6.31
C HIS A 114 -20.09 30.32 -4.97
N PHE A 115 -19.39 30.98 -4.03
CA PHE A 115 -19.88 31.18 -2.68
C PHE A 115 -20.99 32.24 -2.62
N PHE A 116 -21.99 32.00 -1.77
CA PHE A 116 -23.05 32.98 -1.47
C PHE A 116 -23.41 33.01 0.02
N ALA A 117 -24.06 34.09 0.45
CA ALA A 117 -24.40 34.30 1.85
C ALA A 117 -25.35 33.22 2.39
N GLY A 118 -25.00 32.62 3.51
CA GLY A 118 -25.77 31.53 4.14
C GLY A 118 -25.54 30.14 3.54
N GLN A 119 -24.62 30.00 2.58
CA GLN A 119 -24.24 28.69 2.03
C GLN A 119 -23.53 27.84 3.09
N LEU A 120 -23.92 26.57 3.21
CA LEU A 120 -23.20 25.58 3.99
C LEU A 120 -21.94 25.13 3.22
N LEU A 121 -20.78 25.22 3.86
CA LEU A 121 -19.52 24.69 3.34
C LEU A 121 -19.37 23.25 3.81
N ASP A 122 -19.78 22.31 2.97
CA ASP A 122 -19.62 20.87 3.21
C ASP A 122 -18.30 20.34 2.61
N ALA A 123 -18.00 19.08 2.92
CA ALA A 123 -16.80 18.40 2.43
C ALA A 123 -16.73 18.37 0.90
N ALA A 124 -17.88 18.21 0.22
CA ALA A 124 -17.93 18.19 -1.25
C ALA A 124 -17.55 19.55 -1.85
N THR A 125 -18.04 20.65 -1.27
CA THR A 125 -17.72 22.01 -1.72
C THR A 125 -16.23 22.31 -1.52
N LEU A 126 -15.67 21.94 -0.37
CA LEU A 126 -14.24 22.13 -0.07
C LEU A 126 -13.34 21.22 -0.92
N GLN A 127 -13.77 20.00 -1.23
CA GLN A 127 -13.07 19.11 -2.15
C GLN A 127 -13.05 19.71 -3.56
N ALA A 128 -14.19 20.20 -4.05
CA ALA A 128 -14.28 20.83 -5.36
C ALA A 128 -13.38 22.07 -5.50
N GLU A 129 -13.21 22.84 -4.42
CA GLU A 129 -12.25 23.96 -4.38
C GLU A 129 -10.80 23.49 -4.51
N GLN A 130 -10.42 22.44 -3.75
CA GLN A 130 -9.08 21.84 -3.84
C GLN A 130 -8.80 21.28 -5.25
N ASP A 131 -9.75 20.52 -5.79
CA ASP A 131 -9.64 19.92 -7.13
C ASP A 131 -9.48 21.00 -8.22
N TYR A 132 -10.21 22.11 -8.11
CA TYR A 132 -10.07 23.24 -9.03
C TYR A 132 -8.65 23.81 -9.03
N HIS A 133 -8.07 24.03 -7.85
CA HIS A 133 -6.72 24.58 -7.73
C HIS A 133 -5.65 23.59 -8.20
N ARG A 134 -5.76 22.32 -7.80
CA ARG A 134 -4.87 21.22 -8.24
C ARG A 134 -4.87 21.12 -9.76
N GLU A 135 -6.05 21.02 -10.38
CA GLU A 135 -6.13 20.87 -11.84
C GLU A 135 -5.69 22.13 -12.60
N LYS A 136 -5.93 23.33 -12.05
CA LYS A 136 -5.42 24.57 -12.64
C LYS A 136 -3.89 24.59 -12.64
N LEU A 137 -3.24 24.15 -11.57
CA LEU A 137 -1.78 24.05 -11.48
C LEU A 137 -1.23 22.97 -12.40
N ARG A 138 -1.83 21.77 -12.40
CA ARG A 138 -1.47 20.69 -13.32
C ARG A 138 -1.56 21.14 -14.78
N ARG A 139 -2.61 21.87 -15.15
CA ARG A 139 -2.76 22.46 -16.49
C ARG A 139 -1.66 23.48 -16.80
N HIS A 140 -1.33 24.37 -15.86
CA HIS A 140 -0.23 25.32 -16.02
C HIS A 140 1.08 24.58 -16.32
N ASN A 141 1.37 23.53 -15.55
CA ASN A 141 2.54 22.69 -15.71
C ASN A 141 2.57 21.99 -17.07
N ARG A 142 1.49 21.27 -17.43
CA ARG A 142 1.41 20.56 -18.73
C ARG A 142 1.54 21.49 -19.93
N MET A 143 0.94 22.70 -19.87
CA MET A 143 0.83 23.58 -21.03
C MET A 143 1.99 24.56 -21.19
N LEU A 144 2.67 24.95 -20.11
CA LEU A 144 3.75 25.94 -20.16
C LEU A 144 5.13 25.35 -19.88
N HIS A 145 5.20 24.28 -19.08
CA HIS A 145 6.48 23.70 -18.61
C HIS A 145 6.74 22.30 -19.16
N GLY A 146 5.73 21.65 -19.75
CA GLY A 146 5.84 20.29 -20.27
C GLY A 146 5.93 19.26 -19.15
N PHE A 147 6.72 18.20 -19.37
CA PHE A 147 6.94 17.14 -18.39
C PHE A 147 8.40 16.66 -18.42
N GLY A 148 8.87 16.10 -17.31
CA GLY A 148 10.21 15.53 -17.15
C GLY A 148 10.93 16.07 -15.92
N ILE A 149 12.23 15.81 -15.85
CA ILE A 149 13.12 16.29 -14.79
C ILE A 149 13.32 17.80 -14.96
N VAL A 150 13.01 18.56 -13.91
CA VAL A 150 13.26 20.01 -13.83
C VAL A 150 14.66 20.27 -13.29
N SER A 151 15.02 19.61 -12.18
CA SER A 151 16.35 19.74 -11.55
C SER A 151 16.73 18.48 -10.78
N GLY A 152 18.03 18.24 -10.59
CA GLY A 152 18.53 17.09 -9.83
C GLY A 152 18.16 15.74 -10.44
N LEU A 153 17.75 14.79 -9.59
CA LEU A 153 17.32 13.43 -9.97
C LEU A 153 18.34 12.66 -10.80
N GLY A 154 19.63 12.95 -10.59
CA GLY A 154 20.72 12.18 -11.16
C GLY A 154 20.68 10.74 -10.64
N VAL A 155 20.97 9.78 -11.51
CA VAL A 155 21.05 8.37 -11.14
C VAL A 155 22.49 7.91 -11.29
N HIS A 156 23.04 7.35 -10.22
CA HIS A 156 24.41 6.83 -10.18
C HIS A 156 24.40 5.38 -9.70
N VAL A 157 25.41 4.62 -10.11
CA VAL A 157 25.61 3.26 -9.64
C VAL A 157 26.94 3.19 -8.90
N GLU A 158 26.87 2.81 -7.63
CA GLU A 158 28.04 2.51 -6.82
C GLU A 158 28.24 1.00 -6.77
N ALA A 159 29.33 0.54 -7.37
CA ALA A 159 29.75 -0.85 -7.28
C ALA A 159 30.51 -1.06 -5.95
N THR A 160 29.97 -1.92 -5.09
CA THR A 160 30.72 -2.43 -3.93
C THR A 160 31.63 -3.56 -4.40
N SER A 161 32.81 -3.70 -3.78
CA SER A 161 33.78 -4.78 -4.04
C SER A 161 33.25 -6.20 -3.78
N ASP A 162 32.08 -6.34 -3.15
CA ASP A 162 31.42 -7.63 -2.93
C ASP A 162 30.55 -8.06 -4.13
N PRO A 163 30.57 -9.35 -4.53
CA PRO A 163 29.76 -9.86 -5.63
C PRO A 163 28.26 -9.73 -5.28
N GLY A 164 27.57 -8.77 -5.91
CA GLY A 164 26.15 -8.51 -5.71
C GLY A 164 25.80 -7.37 -4.74
N GLY A 165 26.79 -6.68 -4.16
CA GLY A 165 26.60 -5.69 -3.10
C GLY A 165 26.47 -4.22 -3.53
N GLY A 166 26.33 -3.92 -4.82
CA GLY A 166 26.24 -2.54 -5.29
C GLY A 166 24.84 -1.92 -5.14
N ARG A 167 24.81 -0.59 -5.26
CA ARG A 167 23.63 0.24 -4.99
C ARG A 167 23.38 1.21 -6.12
N VAL A 168 22.11 1.49 -6.38
CA VAL A 168 21.65 2.55 -7.28
C VAL A 168 21.27 3.73 -6.40
N ILE A 169 21.86 4.90 -6.66
CA ILE A 169 21.58 6.13 -5.92
C ILE A 169 20.82 7.08 -6.84
N VAL A 170 19.75 7.66 -6.33
CA VAL A 170 18.99 8.73 -6.97
C VAL A 170 19.17 9.99 -6.14
N ASP A 171 19.73 11.03 -6.73
CA ASP A 171 19.94 12.31 -6.06
C ASP A 171 18.62 13.04 -5.77
N PRO A 172 18.56 13.92 -4.76
CA PRO A 172 17.46 14.85 -4.61
C PRO A 172 17.17 15.64 -5.89
N GLY A 173 15.92 16.05 -6.06
CA GLY A 173 15.54 16.89 -7.19
C GLY A 173 14.04 17.04 -7.36
N TYR A 174 13.67 17.50 -8.55
CA TYR A 174 12.31 17.91 -8.85
C TYR A 174 11.92 17.53 -10.27
N ALA A 175 10.70 17.04 -10.45
CA ALA A 175 10.15 16.69 -11.75
C ALA A 175 8.67 17.07 -11.88
N ILE A 176 8.22 17.16 -13.12
CA ILE A 176 6.81 17.30 -13.49
C ILE A 176 6.41 16.06 -14.28
N ASP A 177 5.36 15.35 -13.88
CA ASP A 177 4.90 14.18 -14.60
C ASP A 177 4.00 14.55 -15.81
N ARG A 178 3.58 13.56 -16.59
CA ARG A 178 2.71 13.81 -17.76
C ARG A 178 1.30 14.28 -17.40
N CYS A 179 0.87 14.08 -16.16
CA CYS A 179 -0.39 14.59 -15.64
C CYS A 179 -0.24 16.03 -15.13
N GLY A 180 0.98 16.57 -15.07
CA GLY A 180 1.26 17.91 -14.54
C GLY A 180 1.48 17.91 -13.03
N GLU A 181 1.60 16.74 -12.41
CA GLU A 181 1.92 16.63 -10.99
C GLU A 181 3.36 17.04 -10.74
N GLU A 182 3.57 17.75 -9.66
CA GLU A 182 4.87 18.14 -9.15
C GLU A 182 5.40 17.04 -8.25
N ILE A 183 6.62 16.58 -8.51
CA ILE A 183 7.25 15.50 -7.74
C ILE A 183 8.56 16.02 -7.16
N ALA A 184 8.56 16.25 -5.85
CA ALA A 184 9.75 16.63 -5.09
C ALA A 184 10.39 15.40 -4.44
N VAL A 185 11.70 15.24 -4.64
CA VAL A 185 12.53 14.26 -3.94
C VAL A 185 13.53 15.05 -3.10
N CYS A 186 13.21 15.28 -1.83
CA CYS A 186 14.00 16.17 -0.96
C CYS A 186 15.31 15.55 -0.48
N THR A 187 15.38 14.21 -0.43
CA THR A 187 16.54 13.46 0.08
C THR A 187 16.88 12.34 -0.89
N GLY A 188 18.18 12.10 -1.09
CA GLY A 188 18.65 11.07 -2.01
C GLY A 188 18.20 9.67 -1.57
N VAL A 189 17.84 8.84 -2.54
CA VAL A 189 17.29 7.50 -2.30
C VAL A 189 18.27 6.45 -2.79
N THR A 190 18.50 5.43 -1.98
CA THR A 190 19.38 4.31 -2.31
C THR A 190 18.57 3.04 -2.51
N LEU A 191 18.73 2.40 -3.66
CA LEU A 191 18.06 1.16 -4.04
C LEU A 191 19.08 0.02 -4.18
N ALA A 192 18.71 -1.17 -3.71
CA ALA A 192 19.44 -2.39 -4.05
C ALA A 192 19.28 -2.71 -5.54
N PHE A 193 20.23 -3.40 -6.15
CA PHE A 193 20.10 -3.74 -7.57
C PHE A 193 18.86 -4.59 -7.90
N PRO A 194 18.36 -4.51 -9.15
CA PRO A 194 17.36 -5.44 -9.64
C PRO A 194 17.88 -6.88 -9.51
N SER A 195 17.05 -7.76 -8.96
CA SER A 195 17.39 -9.17 -8.75
C SER A 195 17.31 -10.03 -10.01
N VAL A 196 16.57 -9.55 -11.03
CA VAL A 196 16.28 -10.30 -12.27
C VAL A 196 16.39 -9.36 -13.47
N GLY A 197 16.83 -9.92 -14.60
CA GLY A 197 16.92 -9.22 -15.88
C GLY A 197 18.32 -8.65 -16.15
N ASN A 198 18.50 -8.22 -17.41
CA ASN A 198 19.72 -7.57 -17.88
C ASN A 198 19.49 -6.07 -18.19
N GLU A 199 18.24 -5.62 -18.09
CA GLU A 199 17.79 -4.25 -18.35
C GLU A 199 16.68 -3.92 -17.35
N ALA A 200 16.71 -2.69 -16.83
CA ALA A 200 15.67 -2.16 -15.95
C ALA A 200 15.65 -0.64 -16.05
N PHE A 201 14.49 -0.02 -15.85
CA PHE A 201 14.37 1.43 -15.74
C PHE A 201 14.23 1.83 -14.28
N VAL A 202 14.92 2.89 -13.88
CA VAL A 202 14.62 3.60 -12.62
C VAL A 202 13.43 4.50 -12.91
N SER A 203 12.29 4.20 -12.30
CA SER A 203 11.04 4.95 -12.47
C SER A 203 10.74 5.83 -11.26
N LEU A 204 10.25 7.05 -11.52
CA LEU A 204 9.72 7.98 -10.54
C LEU A 204 8.24 8.23 -10.81
N ARG A 205 7.42 8.25 -9.77
CA ARG A 205 5.98 8.49 -9.91
C ARG A 205 5.39 9.22 -8.70
N PHE A 206 4.47 10.14 -8.97
CA PHE A 206 3.65 10.79 -7.95
C PHE A 206 2.73 9.79 -7.23
N TRP A 207 2.57 9.97 -5.92
CA TRP A 207 1.64 9.19 -5.12
C TRP A 207 1.07 10.03 -3.99
N GLU A 208 -0.22 9.92 -3.72
CA GLU A 208 -0.84 10.50 -2.53
C GLU A 208 -0.88 9.45 -1.43
N HIS A 209 -0.37 9.82 -0.26
CA HIS A 209 -0.40 8.99 0.93
C HIS A 209 -1.42 9.55 1.92
N PRO A 210 -2.56 8.87 2.14
CA PRO A 210 -3.47 9.21 3.23
C PRO A 210 -2.75 9.05 4.56
N CYS A 211 -2.62 10.14 5.31
CA CYS A 211 -1.99 10.13 6.62
C CYS A 211 -3.06 9.94 7.69
N PRO A 212 -2.93 8.92 8.55
CA PRO A 212 -3.79 8.79 9.71
C PRO A 212 -3.60 9.98 10.66
N PRO A 213 -4.60 10.28 11.49
CA PRO A 213 -4.53 11.41 12.41
C PRO A 213 -3.51 11.15 13.52
N ASP A 214 -2.86 12.22 14.01
CA ASP A 214 -1.93 12.17 15.15
C ASP A 214 -2.61 11.74 16.46
N SER A 215 -3.94 11.69 16.50
CA SER A 215 -4.74 11.24 17.64
C SER A 215 -5.90 10.38 17.16
N PRO A 216 -6.23 9.27 17.85
CA PRO A 216 -7.32 8.38 17.44
C PRO A 216 -8.65 9.13 17.45
N SER A 217 -9.49 8.89 16.42
CA SER A 217 -10.83 9.45 16.34
C SER A 217 -11.70 8.90 17.47
N ALA A 218 -12.65 9.69 17.96
CA ALA A 218 -13.64 9.25 18.93
C ALA A 218 -14.67 8.25 18.35
N SER A 219 -14.73 8.11 17.02
CA SER A 219 -15.69 7.33 16.24
C SER A 219 -15.23 5.90 15.92
N GLY A 220 -13.96 5.56 16.13
CA GLY A 220 -13.42 4.21 15.90
C GLY A 220 -13.05 3.89 14.44
N GLU A 221 -13.39 4.75 13.48
CA GLU A 221 -12.82 4.72 12.12
C GLU A 221 -11.64 5.69 12.04
N PRO A 222 -10.48 5.28 11.48
CA PRO A 222 -9.34 6.18 11.34
C PRO A 222 -9.67 7.28 10.33
N ASP A 223 -10.07 8.45 10.83
CA ASP A 223 -10.32 9.64 10.01
C ASP A 223 -9.00 10.09 9.37
N VAL A 224 -8.84 9.89 8.06
CA VAL A 224 -7.72 10.48 7.31
C VAL A 224 -7.86 12.00 7.39
N THR A 225 -6.98 12.64 8.15
CA THR A 225 -7.04 14.10 8.36
C THR A 225 -6.13 14.87 7.42
N ARG A 226 -5.16 14.19 6.80
CA ARG A 226 -4.17 14.80 5.91
C ARG A 226 -3.87 13.85 4.75
N VAL A 227 -3.55 14.41 3.60
CA VAL A 227 -2.97 13.70 2.48
C VAL A 227 -1.57 14.27 2.26
N GLU A 228 -0.57 13.39 2.29
CA GLU A 228 0.81 13.74 1.99
C GLU A 228 1.07 13.49 0.49
N GLU A 229 1.62 14.50 -0.18
CA GLU A 229 2.14 14.36 -1.53
C GLU A 229 3.50 13.68 -1.46
N ALA A 230 3.56 12.46 -1.99
CA ALA A 230 4.71 11.58 -1.93
C ALA A 230 5.10 11.12 -3.34
N CYS A 231 6.14 10.29 -3.39
CA CYS A 231 6.54 9.65 -4.63
C CYS A 231 6.96 8.20 -4.40
N VAL A 232 6.91 7.41 -5.48
CA VAL A 232 7.41 6.05 -5.53
C VAL A 232 8.58 6.02 -6.51
N ILE A 233 9.75 5.61 -6.00
CA ILE A 233 10.93 5.32 -6.81
C ILE A 233 11.18 3.82 -6.78
N GLY A 234 11.37 3.21 -7.94
CA GLY A 234 11.61 1.77 -8.04
C GLY A 234 12.11 1.35 -9.43
N PHE A 235 12.25 0.03 -9.62
CA PHE A 235 12.60 -0.53 -10.92
C PHE A 235 11.37 -1.01 -11.67
N ALA A 236 11.35 -0.76 -12.97
CA ALA A 236 10.34 -1.28 -13.88
C ALA A 236 10.99 -1.85 -15.14
N GLN A 237 10.39 -2.89 -15.74
CA GLN A 237 10.84 -3.41 -17.04
C GLN A 237 10.44 -2.50 -18.20
N ALA A 238 9.35 -1.76 -18.04
CA ALA A 238 8.91 -0.71 -18.95
C ALA A 238 8.24 0.40 -18.12
N VAL A 239 8.42 1.66 -18.55
CA VAL A 239 7.82 2.81 -17.87
C VAL A 239 6.70 3.37 -18.72
N SER A 240 5.48 3.33 -18.20
CA SER A 240 4.30 3.94 -18.81
C SER A 240 3.92 5.24 -18.09
N PRO A 241 3.32 6.21 -18.80
CA PRO A 241 2.69 7.37 -18.17
C PRO A 241 1.72 6.97 -17.05
N PRO A 242 1.64 7.72 -15.95
CA PRO A 242 2.32 9.00 -15.73
C PRO A 242 3.77 8.92 -15.23
N ALA A 243 4.29 7.72 -14.94
CA ALA A 243 5.63 7.57 -14.40
C ALA A 243 6.73 8.10 -15.36
N LEU A 244 7.80 8.61 -14.78
CA LEU A 244 8.98 9.12 -15.48
C LEU A 244 10.12 8.10 -15.40
N ALA A 245 10.78 7.84 -16.52
CA ALA A 245 12.00 7.05 -16.55
C ALA A 245 13.20 7.98 -16.28
N LEU A 246 13.81 7.87 -15.11
CA LEU A 246 14.97 8.69 -14.71
C LEU A 246 16.27 8.18 -15.33
N ALA A 247 16.41 6.86 -15.45
CA ALA A 247 17.55 6.23 -16.07
C ALA A 247 17.17 4.85 -16.60
N ARG A 248 17.90 4.40 -17.61
CA ARG A 248 17.95 3.01 -18.01
C ARG A 248 19.21 2.38 -17.43
N LEU A 249 19.06 1.24 -16.78
CA LEU A 249 20.15 0.43 -16.27
C LEU A 249 20.32 -0.78 -17.18
N ILE A 250 21.57 -1.08 -17.51
CA ILE A 250 21.95 -2.26 -18.27
C ILE A 250 22.99 -3.05 -17.49
N ARG A 251 22.93 -4.38 -17.62
CA ARG A 251 23.91 -5.27 -17.01
C ARG A 251 25.02 -5.57 -18.02
N ALA A 252 26.26 -5.24 -17.67
CA ALA A 252 27.45 -5.50 -18.48
C ALA A 252 28.59 -5.99 -17.57
N ASP A 253 29.40 -6.95 -18.05
CA ASP A 253 30.63 -7.41 -17.39
C ASP A 253 30.47 -7.75 -15.88
N GLY A 254 29.33 -8.33 -15.51
CA GLY A 254 29.03 -8.77 -14.15
C GLY A 254 28.38 -7.73 -13.23
N GLY A 255 28.27 -6.46 -13.67
CA GLY A 255 27.70 -5.36 -12.88
C GLY A 255 26.56 -4.62 -13.58
N TRP A 256 25.78 -3.87 -12.81
CA TRP A 256 24.83 -2.91 -13.33
C TRP A 256 25.53 -1.58 -13.61
N ARG A 257 25.13 -0.89 -14.67
CA ARG A 257 25.55 0.48 -14.97
C ARG A 257 24.39 1.27 -15.57
N VAL A 258 24.46 2.59 -15.45
CA VAL A 258 23.56 3.48 -16.20
C VAL A 258 23.93 3.39 -17.67
N ASP A 259 22.93 3.20 -18.52
CA ASP A 259 23.11 3.23 -19.97
C ASP A 259 23.35 4.68 -20.44
N PRO A 260 24.52 4.99 -21.02
CA PRO A 260 24.84 6.35 -21.47
C PRO A 260 24.02 6.79 -22.69
N ALA A 261 23.41 5.85 -23.42
CA ALA A 261 22.56 6.17 -24.57
C ALA A 261 21.14 6.61 -24.17
N PHE A 262 20.75 6.38 -22.92
CA PHE A 262 19.43 6.78 -22.43
C PHE A 262 19.40 8.26 -22.07
N VAL A 263 18.48 8.99 -22.69
CA VAL A 263 18.23 10.40 -22.39
C VAL A 263 16.94 10.51 -21.57
N PRO A 264 17.01 10.91 -20.29
CA PRO A 264 15.81 11.09 -19.49
C PRO A 264 14.98 12.28 -20.00
N PRO A 265 13.64 12.24 -19.88
CA PRO A 265 12.79 13.35 -20.23
C PRO A 265 13.12 14.56 -19.33
N ARG A 266 13.26 15.73 -19.95
CA ARG A 266 13.49 17.00 -19.26
C ARG A 266 12.27 17.89 -19.43
N ALA A 267 11.83 18.50 -18.34
CA ALA A 267 10.81 19.53 -18.42
C ALA A 267 11.38 20.71 -19.20
N GLY A 268 10.59 21.23 -20.12
CA GLY A 268 10.96 22.32 -21.01
C GLY A 268 9.73 22.78 -21.74
N ALA A 269 9.63 24.09 -21.96
CA ALA A 269 8.56 24.65 -22.79
C ALA A 269 8.59 23.95 -24.14
N VAL A 270 7.51 23.23 -24.47
CA VAL A 270 7.28 22.79 -25.84
C VAL A 270 7.22 24.07 -26.66
N MET A 271 8.28 24.39 -27.41
CA MET A 271 8.14 25.40 -28.45
C MET A 271 7.08 24.85 -29.40
N ALA A 272 5.95 25.55 -29.48
CA ALA A 272 4.94 25.36 -30.50
C ALA A 272 5.55 25.53 -31.90
#